data_AF-A0A7Y8Y1A5-F1
#
_entry.id   AF-A0A7Y8Y1A5-F1
#
_cell.length_a   1.000
_cell.length_b   1.000
_cell.length_c   1.000
_cell.angle_alpha   90.00
_cell.angle_beta   90.00
_cell.angle_gamma   90.00
#
_symmetry.space_group_name_H-M   'P 1'
#
loop_
_entity.id
_entity.type
_entity.pdbx_description
1 polymer ?
#
loop_
_entity_poly.entity_id
_entity_poly.type
_entity_poly.pdbx_seq_one_letter_code
_entity_poly.pdbx_strand_id
1 'polypeptide(L)'
;MKARNNIETITGIKEFDLDADIIPEVGAGGISFKNTLKDFESVITANLFENHNTKIKHEVDSKYIFITLSSQKKEFKTEIDLLTGKIVSMSCSKGYSGKIFKEFGVGDKMSDFIKANPNIGFDLDHDAYVNHPFDGLMIYPPIQLRDKIINAVVQGKAVPDFIIDSYEIIDMEFARKNFEGTLFY
;
A
#
# COMPACT_ATOMS: atom_id res chain seq x y z
N MET A 1 16.90 -33.11 25.63
CA MET A 1 17.18 -31.69 25.32
C MET A 1 17.59 -31.59 23.86
N LYS A 2 16.72 -31.09 22.98
CA LYS A 2 17.10 -30.76 21.59
C LYS A 2 17.70 -29.35 21.59
N ALA A 3 18.84 -29.22 20.91
CA ALA A 3 19.64 -28.01 20.84
C ALA A 3 18.80 -26.78 20.46
N ARG A 4 18.91 -25.71 21.25
CA ARG A 4 18.57 -24.37 20.79
C ARG A 4 19.63 -24.00 19.77
N ASN A 5 19.26 -24.00 18.48
CA ASN A 5 20.07 -23.31 17.49
C ASN A 5 20.01 -21.83 17.88
N ASN A 6 21.16 -21.25 18.23
CA ASN A 6 21.31 -19.80 18.18
C ASN A 6 20.99 -19.41 16.75
N ILE A 7 19.95 -18.58 16.56
CA ILE A 7 19.64 -17.97 15.28
C ILE A 7 20.75 -16.95 15.03
N GLU A 8 21.89 -17.43 14.52
CA GLU A 8 23.01 -16.60 14.15
C GLU A 8 22.64 -15.88 12.84
N THR A 9 22.55 -14.55 12.93
CA THR A 9 22.35 -13.59 11.84
C THR A 9 20.97 -13.65 11.17
N ILE A 10 20.06 -12.83 11.69
CA ILE A 10 18.87 -12.38 10.96
C ILE A 10 19.33 -11.50 9.77
N THR A 11 19.12 -11.97 8.55
CA THR A 11 19.33 -11.21 7.30
C THR A 11 18.04 -10.61 6.72
N GLY A 12 16.97 -10.53 7.53
CA GLY A 12 15.66 -10.00 7.13
C GLY A 12 15.55 -8.47 7.23
N ILE A 13 14.35 -7.94 6.91
CA ILE A 13 14.02 -6.52 7.04
C ILE A 13 14.32 -6.10 8.49
N LYS A 14 15.25 -5.16 8.65
CA LYS A 14 15.77 -4.75 9.96
C LYS A 14 14.91 -3.68 10.63
N GLU A 15 14.23 -2.86 9.84
CA GLU A 15 13.37 -1.79 10.32
C GLU A 15 12.35 -1.44 9.24
N PHE A 16 11.11 -1.15 9.66
CA PHE A 16 10.12 -0.51 8.80
C PHE A 16 10.17 0.97 9.02
N ASP A 17 10.11 1.71 7.93
CA ASP A 17 10.17 3.16 7.95
C ASP A 17 8.81 3.73 7.54
N LEU A 18 8.02 4.14 8.53
CA LEU A 18 6.70 4.76 8.32
C LEU A 18 6.79 6.19 7.77
N ASP A 19 8.01 6.70 7.61
CA ASP A 19 8.33 7.99 7.04
C ASP A 19 8.97 7.85 5.64
N ALA A 20 9.25 6.62 5.18
CA ALA A 20 9.81 6.37 3.86
C ALA A 20 8.84 6.73 2.72
N ASP A 21 9.36 7.35 1.67
CA ASP A 21 8.59 7.72 0.49
C ASP A 21 7.85 6.51 -0.13
N ILE A 22 6.70 6.81 -0.74
CA ILE A 22 5.91 5.87 -1.52
C ILE A 22 6.40 5.98 -2.96
N ILE A 23 6.95 4.88 -3.48
CA ILE A 23 7.44 4.82 -4.86
C ILE A 23 6.61 3.76 -5.59
N PRO A 24 5.64 4.17 -6.44
CA PRO A 24 4.88 3.24 -7.28
C PRO A 24 5.79 2.27 -8.05
N GLU A 25 5.30 1.07 -8.31
CA GLU A 25 6.06 -0.08 -8.87
C GLU A 25 7.25 -0.60 -8.05
N VAL A 26 7.72 0.14 -7.04
CA VAL A 26 8.92 -0.20 -6.27
C VAL A 26 8.55 -0.67 -4.87
N GLY A 27 7.84 0.16 -4.10
CA GLY A 27 7.45 -0.15 -2.73
C GLY A 27 7.24 1.06 -1.82
N ALA A 28 7.01 0.78 -0.54
CA ALA A 28 6.79 1.74 0.53
C ALA A 28 7.20 1.14 1.88
N GLY A 29 7.24 1.95 2.94
CA GLY A 29 7.52 1.47 4.29
C GLY A 29 8.96 1.00 4.53
N GLY A 30 9.90 1.36 3.64
CA GLY A 30 11.25 0.79 3.60
C GLY A 30 11.33 -0.61 2.96
N ILE A 31 10.27 -1.06 2.29
CA ILE A 31 10.14 -2.37 1.65
C ILE A 31 9.96 -2.21 0.15
N SER A 32 10.34 -3.22 -0.62
CA SER A 32 10.09 -3.31 -2.06
C SER A 32 9.28 -4.55 -2.44
N PHE A 33 8.63 -4.55 -3.60
CA PHE A 33 7.97 -5.75 -4.15
C PHE A 33 8.93 -6.92 -4.44
N LYS A 34 10.25 -6.68 -4.40
CA LYS A 34 11.26 -7.74 -4.47
C LYS A 34 11.38 -8.54 -3.17
N ASN A 35 10.87 -7.99 -2.06
CA ASN A 35 10.86 -8.69 -0.79
C ASN A 35 9.84 -9.83 -0.79
N THR A 36 10.16 -10.87 -0.03
CA THR A 36 9.36 -12.09 0.10
C THR A 36 8.97 -12.31 1.55
N LEU A 37 8.02 -13.21 1.81
CA LEU A 37 7.60 -13.59 3.16
C LEU A 37 8.78 -13.91 4.11
N LYS A 38 9.86 -14.51 3.59
CA LYS A 38 11.05 -14.86 4.39
C LYS A 38 11.77 -13.62 4.94
N ASP A 39 11.71 -12.50 4.23
CA ASP A 39 12.35 -11.26 4.67
C ASP A 39 11.64 -10.66 5.90
N PHE A 40 10.40 -11.06 6.17
CA PHE A 40 9.61 -10.66 7.33
C PHE A 40 9.76 -11.61 8.53
N GLU A 41 10.48 -12.72 8.40
CA GLU A 41 10.58 -13.74 9.46
C GLU A 41 11.07 -13.14 10.78
N SER A 42 12.06 -12.25 10.72
CA SER A 42 12.58 -11.53 11.87
C SER A 42 11.59 -10.58 12.52
N VAL A 43 10.75 -9.95 11.72
CA VAL A 43 9.74 -8.99 12.18
C VAL A 43 8.62 -9.74 12.88
N ILE A 44 8.13 -10.80 12.25
CA ILE A 44 7.10 -11.69 12.78
C ILE A 44 7.55 -12.26 14.13
N THR A 45 8.83 -12.64 14.23
CA THR A 45 9.39 -13.25 15.44
C THR A 45 9.85 -12.24 16.49
N ALA A 46 10.36 -11.06 16.12
CA ALA A 46 10.79 -10.02 17.05
C ALA A 46 9.64 -9.37 17.81
N ASN A 47 8.43 -9.39 17.25
CA ASN A 47 7.20 -8.92 17.90
C ASN A 47 6.82 -9.76 19.15
N LEU A 48 7.51 -10.88 19.40
CA LEU A 48 7.47 -11.61 20.67
C LEU A 48 8.25 -10.92 21.80
N PHE A 49 9.01 -9.86 21.50
CA PHE A 49 9.82 -9.10 22.46
C PHE A 49 9.39 -7.62 22.45
N GLU A 50 8.93 -7.18 23.62
CA GLU A 50 8.20 -5.93 23.89
C GLU A 50 8.89 -4.67 23.35
N ASN A 51 8.31 -4.05 22.31
CA ASN A 51 8.59 -2.65 21.99
C ASN A 51 7.24 -1.91 21.86
N HIS A 52 6.86 -1.17 22.90
CA HIS A 52 5.48 -0.71 23.15
C HIS A 52 4.92 0.32 22.15
N ASN A 53 5.73 0.85 21.24
CA ASN A 53 5.33 1.91 20.31
C ASN A 53 4.87 1.41 18.93
N THR A 54 5.27 0.19 18.54
CA THR A 54 4.95 -0.39 17.23
C THR A 54 4.19 -1.69 17.43
N LYS A 55 3.05 -1.82 16.77
CA LYS A 55 2.24 -3.04 16.77
C LYS A 55 2.29 -3.66 15.38
N ILE A 56 2.85 -4.85 15.29
CA ILE A 56 2.71 -5.70 14.11
C ILE A 56 1.54 -6.67 14.34
N LYS A 57 0.65 -6.77 13.36
CA LYS A 57 -0.48 -7.69 13.32
C LYS A 57 -0.37 -8.54 12.07
N HIS A 58 -0.70 -9.82 12.19
CA HIS A 58 -0.78 -10.75 11.07
C HIS A 58 -2.19 -11.31 10.96
N GLU A 59 -2.72 -11.32 9.74
CA GLU A 59 -3.97 -12.00 9.40
C GLU A 59 -3.70 -12.90 8.20
N VAL A 60 -4.36 -14.05 8.16
CA VAL A 60 -4.21 -15.01 7.06
C VAL A 60 -5.60 -15.41 6.61
N ASP A 61 -5.83 -15.35 5.31
CA ASP A 61 -7.03 -15.90 4.68
C ASP A 61 -6.67 -17.08 3.75
N SER A 62 -7.59 -17.49 2.88
CA SER A 62 -7.38 -18.62 1.96
C SER A 62 -6.31 -18.39 0.87
N LYS A 63 -5.95 -17.14 0.57
CA LYS A 63 -5.06 -16.75 -0.53
C LYS A 63 -3.89 -15.86 -0.09
N TYR A 64 -4.07 -15.08 0.96
CA TYR A 64 -3.14 -14.02 1.33
C TYR A 64 -2.76 -14.04 2.80
N ILE A 65 -1.53 -13.58 3.06
CA ILE A 65 -1.06 -13.13 4.38
C ILE A 65 -1.05 -11.62 4.36
N PHE A 66 -1.68 -11.02 5.36
CA PHE A 66 -1.63 -9.60 5.61
C PHE A 66 -0.70 -9.33 6.79
N ILE A 67 0.26 -8.43 6.58
CA ILE A 67 1.13 -7.94 7.65
C ILE A 67 0.86 -6.45 7.82
N THR A 68 0.27 -6.07 8.96
CA THR A 68 -0.03 -4.68 9.29
C THR A 68 0.92 -4.19 10.37
N LEU A 69 1.61 -3.10 10.09
CA LEU A 69 2.42 -2.34 11.01
C LEU A 69 1.70 -1.06 11.39
N SER A 70 1.58 -0.79 12.68
CA SER A 70 0.96 0.44 13.17
C SER A 70 1.77 1.06 14.31
N SER A 71 1.95 2.38 14.27
CA SER A 71 2.62 3.15 15.32
C SER A 71 2.02 4.55 15.40
N GLN A 72 1.63 4.98 16.60
CA GLN A 72 1.18 6.36 16.87
C GLN A 72 0.22 6.94 15.80
N LYS A 73 -0.81 6.15 15.46
CA LYS A 73 -1.81 6.37 14.39
C LYS A 73 -1.35 6.05 12.97
N LYS A 74 -0.06 6.08 12.63
CA LYS A 74 0.43 5.68 11.31
C LYS A 74 0.19 4.19 11.07
N GLU A 75 -0.19 3.81 9.86
CA GLU A 75 -0.39 2.42 9.49
C GLU A 75 0.18 2.12 8.11
N PHE A 76 0.86 0.98 8.02
CA PHE A 76 1.38 0.41 6.79
C PHE A 76 1.00 -1.06 6.75
N LYS A 77 0.54 -1.55 5.61
CA LYS A 77 0.09 -2.93 5.46
C LYS A 77 0.67 -3.51 4.17
N THR A 78 1.14 -4.75 4.22
CA THR A 78 1.49 -5.52 3.03
C THR A 78 0.55 -6.71 2.88
N GLU A 79 0.25 -7.04 1.63
CA GLU A 79 -0.46 -8.24 1.23
C GLU A 79 0.50 -9.16 0.49
N ILE A 80 0.58 -10.41 0.93
CA ILE A 80 1.51 -11.41 0.42
C ILE A 80 0.72 -12.59 -0.09
N ASP A 81 0.90 -12.96 -1.35
CA ASP A 81 0.29 -14.15 -1.95
C ASP A 81 0.89 -15.43 -1.34
N LEU A 82 0.03 -16.30 -0.81
CA LEU A 82 0.43 -17.52 -0.10
C LEU A 82 1.14 -18.54 -1.00
N LEU A 83 0.81 -18.57 -2.28
CA LEU A 83 1.34 -19.56 -3.22
C LEU A 83 2.77 -19.21 -3.65
N THR A 84 3.01 -17.92 -3.92
CA THR A 84 4.27 -17.40 -4.45
C THR A 84 5.18 -16.84 -3.36
N GLY A 85 4.62 -16.45 -2.21
CA GLY A 85 5.32 -15.75 -1.14
C GLY A 85 5.75 -14.32 -1.49
N LYS A 86 5.28 -13.78 -2.62
CA LYS A 86 5.56 -12.43 -3.10
C LYS A 86 4.56 -11.42 -2.52
N ILE A 87 5.02 -10.20 -2.28
CA ILE A 87 4.15 -9.08 -1.97
C ILE A 87 3.37 -8.71 -3.24
N VAL A 88 2.05 -8.60 -3.14
CA VAL A 88 1.17 -8.24 -4.27
C VAL A 88 0.63 -6.82 -4.15
N SER A 89 0.47 -6.32 -2.92
CA SER A 89 0.10 -4.93 -2.67
C SER A 89 0.68 -4.41 -1.36
N MET A 90 0.80 -3.10 -1.27
CA MET A 90 1.12 -2.39 -0.03
C MET A 90 0.18 -1.19 0.12
N SER A 91 -0.27 -0.91 1.34
CA SER A 91 -1.10 0.26 1.61
C SER A 91 -0.54 1.09 2.77
N CYS A 92 -0.50 2.41 2.58
CA CYS A 92 -0.09 3.40 3.56
C CYS A 92 -1.29 4.23 4.01
N SER A 93 -1.60 4.30 5.31
CA SER A 93 -2.79 4.98 5.81
C SER A 93 -2.61 5.62 7.19
N LYS A 94 -3.67 6.28 7.67
CA LYS A 94 -3.81 6.84 9.03
C LYS A 94 -2.65 7.78 9.48
N GLY A 95 -2.13 8.59 8.55
CA GLY A 95 -1.06 9.55 8.86
C GLY A 95 0.35 9.00 8.66
N TYR A 96 0.50 7.88 7.92
CA TYR A 96 1.75 7.52 7.27
C TYR A 96 2.40 8.77 6.66
N SER A 97 3.67 9.01 7.00
CA SER A 97 4.29 10.33 6.78
C SER A 97 5.13 10.39 5.51
N GLY A 98 5.50 9.24 4.96
CA GLY A 98 6.18 9.17 3.68
C GLY A 98 5.32 9.73 2.55
N LYS A 99 6.01 10.30 1.56
CA LYS A 99 5.39 11.07 0.48
C LYS A 99 5.43 10.30 -0.84
N ILE A 100 4.40 10.43 -1.65
CA ILE A 100 4.42 10.10 -3.07
C ILE A 100 4.92 11.31 -3.87
N PHE A 101 5.80 11.05 -4.83
CA PHE A 101 6.49 12.08 -5.62
C PHE A 101 7.19 13.16 -4.78
N LYS A 102 7.56 12.83 -3.54
CA LYS A 102 8.20 13.72 -2.54
C LYS A 102 7.36 14.94 -2.14
N GLU A 103 6.08 14.99 -2.50
CA GLU A 103 5.24 16.18 -2.32
C GLU A 103 3.93 15.84 -1.61
N PHE A 104 3.24 14.78 -2.04
CA PHE A 104 1.90 14.43 -1.57
C PHE A 104 1.94 13.26 -0.59
N GLY A 105 1.05 13.24 0.39
CA GLY A 105 0.98 12.23 1.44
C GLY A 105 -0.44 12.05 1.96
N VAL A 106 -0.58 11.19 2.96
CA VAL A 106 -1.88 10.97 3.61
C VAL A 106 -2.29 12.25 4.33
N GLY A 107 -3.52 12.71 4.11
CA GLY A 107 -4.03 13.97 4.64
C GLY A 107 -4.03 15.13 3.63
N ASP A 108 -3.40 14.97 2.47
CA ASP A 108 -3.44 15.98 1.41
C ASP A 108 -4.77 15.91 0.62
N LYS A 109 -5.15 17.00 -0.04
CA LYS A 109 -6.37 17.07 -0.86
C LYS A 109 -6.15 16.41 -2.21
N MET A 110 -7.12 15.62 -2.65
CA MET A 110 -7.10 14.97 -3.96
C MET A 110 -7.02 16.00 -5.10
N SER A 111 -7.75 17.11 -4.99
CA SER A 111 -7.70 18.16 -6.01
C SER A 111 -6.34 18.82 -6.18
N ASP A 112 -5.53 18.91 -5.12
CA ASP A 112 -4.18 19.46 -5.21
C ASP A 112 -3.22 18.44 -5.83
N PHE A 113 -3.39 17.15 -5.51
CA PHE A 113 -2.63 16.10 -6.17
C PHE A 113 -2.93 16.03 -7.68
N ILE A 114 -4.20 16.05 -8.09
CA ILE A 114 -4.58 16.01 -9.52
C ILE A 114 -4.00 17.21 -10.29
N LYS A 115 -3.94 18.40 -9.67
CA LYS A 115 -3.33 19.59 -10.31
C LYS A 115 -1.84 19.41 -10.56
N ALA A 116 -1.13 18.80 -9.62
CA ALA A 116 0.32 18.59 -9.72
C ALA A 116 0.67 17.38 -10.60
N ASN A 117 -0.19 16.37 -10.65
CA ASN A 117 -0.06 15.19 -11.48
C ASN A 117 -1.28 15.03 -12.41
N PRO A 118 -1.26 15.64 -13.61
CA PRO A 118 -2.39 15.62 -14.54
C PRO A 118 -2.65 14.24 -15.17
N ASN A 119 -1.76 13.27 -14.96
CA ASN A 119 -1.94 11.89 -15.44
C ASN A 119 -2.86 11.08 -14.52
N ILE A 120 -3.21 11.60 -13.34
CA ILE A 120 -4.17 10.94 -12.44
C ILE A 120 -5.59 11.16 -12.94
N GLY A 121 -6.29 10.07 -13.21
CA GLY A 121 -7.70 10.03 -13.58
C GLY A 121 -8.51 9.14 -12.65
N PHE A 122 -9.82 9.31 -12.62
CA PHE A 122 -10.72 8.37 -11.96
C PHE A 122 -11.07 7.24 -12.93
N ASP A 123 -10.70 6.02 -12.56
CA ASP A 123 -11.04 4.81 -13.29
C ASP A 123 -12.42 4.29 -12.85
N LEU A 124 -13.33 4.19 -13.82
CA LEU A 124 -14.72 3.78 -13.59
C LEU A 124 -14.88 2.27 -13.37
N ASP A 125 -13.93 1.45 -13.81
CA ASP A 125 -14.01 0.00 -13.70
C ASP A 125 -13.59 -0.48 -12.29
N HIS A 126 -12.73 0.29 -11.61
CA HIS A 126 -12.19 -0.06 -10.29
C HIS A 126 -12.56 0.91 -9.17
N ASP A 127 -13.37 1.92 -9.45
CA ASP A 127 -13.79 2.95 -8.50
C ASP A 127 -12.61 3.65 -7.77
N ALA A 128 -11.51 3.90 -8.47
CA ALA A 128 -10.27 4.41 -7.89
C ALA A 128 -9.61 5.47 -8.78
N TYR A 129 -8.82 6.35 -8.18
CA TYR A 129 -7.92 7.21 -8.93
C TYR A 129 -6.60 6.48 -9.20
N VAL A 130 -6.15 6.54 -10.46
CA VAL A 130 -4.95 5.86 -10.95
C VAL A 130 -4.17 6.77 -11.91
N ASN A 131 -2.87 6.51 -12.08
CA ASN A 131 -2.09 7.14 -13.14
C ASN A 131 -2.37 6.49 -14.50
N HIS A 132 -2.29 7.28 -15.58
CA HIS A 132 -2.25 6.79 -16.95
C HIS A 132 -0.96 7.26 -17.65
N PRO A 133 -0.07 6.33 -18.10
CA PRO A 133 -0.15 4.88 -17.96
C PRO A 133 -0.10 4.41 -16.49
N PHE A 134 -0.74 3.27 -16.20
CA PHE A 134 -0.79 2.72 -14.85
C PHE A 134 0.59 2.31 -14.35
N ASP A 135 0.93 2.78 -13.16
CA ASP A 135 2.22 2.58 -12.46
C ASP A 135 2.05 1.85 -11.12
N GLY A 136 0.91 1.16 -10.93
CA GLY A 136 0.61 0.46 -9.69
C GLY A 136 -0.02 1.33 -8.62
N LEU A 137 -0.12 2.66 -8.79
CA LEU A 137 -0.75 3.55 -7.81
C LEU A 137 -2.28 3.49 -7.88
N MET A 138 -2.92 3.25 -6.73
CA MET A 138 -4.37 3.37 -6.55
C MET A 138 -4.70 4.24 -5.33
N ILE A 139 -5.68 5.13 -5.50
CA ILE A 139 -6.21 5.98 -4.43
C ILE A 139 -7.72 5.86 -4.43
N TYR A 140 -8.28 5.31 -3.36
CA TYR A 140 -9.72 5.11 -3.25
C TYR A 140 -10.38 6.35 -2.64
N PRO A 141 -11.51 6.81 -3.20
CA PRO A 141 -12.31 7.82 -2.53
C PRO A 141 -12.98 7.24 -1.28
N PRO A 142 -13.34 8.10 -0.30
CA PRO A 142 -14.19 7.70 0.81
C PRO A 142 -15.47 7.04 0.30
N ILE A 143 -15.88 5.92 0.92
CA ILE A 143 -17.03 5.12 0.48
C ILE A 143 -18.28 5.98 0.31
N GLN A 144 -18.49 6.98 1.18
CA GLN A 144 -19.66 7.87 1.13
C GLN A 144 -19.66 8.85 -0.07
N LEU A 145 -18.51 9.01 -0.74
CA LEU A 145 -18.35 9.88 -1.91
C LEU A 145 -18.28 9.11 -3.22
N ARG A 146 -18.05 7.79 -3.20
CA ARG A 146 -17.88 6.94 -4.38
C ARG A 146 -18.97 7.16 -5.44
N ASP A 147 -20.23 6.95 -5.09
CA ASP A 147 -21.35 7.11 -6.04
C ASP A 147 -21.46 8.53 -6.61
N LYS A 148 -21.12 9.55 -5.80
CA LYS A 148 -21.14 10.95 -6.26
C LYS A 148 -20.04 11.23 -7.27
N ILE A 149 -18.86 10.64 -7.06
CA ILE A 149 -17.72 10.75 -7.98
C ILE A 149 -18.05 10.06 -9.30
N ILE A 150 -18.51 8.81 -9.26
CA ILE A 150 -18.91 8.05 -10.46
C ILE A 150 -19.94 8.84 -11.27
N ASN A 151 -21.01 9.31 -10.62
CA ASN A 151 -22.05 10.09 -11.29
C ASN A 151 -21.51 11.40 -11.87
N ALA A 152 -20.60 12.08 -11.18
CA ALA A 152 -19.99 13.32 -11.68
C ALA A 152 -19.12 13.06 -12.92
N VAL A 153 -18.29 12.01 -12.89
CA VAL A 153 -17.42 11.62 -14.02
C VAL A 153 -18.26 11.25 -15.24
N VAL A 154 -19.26 10.37 -15.08
CA VAL A 154 -20.16 9.95 -16.18
C VAL A 154 -20.92 11.13 -16.79
N GLN A 155 -21.30 12.11 -15.97
CA GLN A 155 -22.06 13.29 -16.42
C GLN A 155 -21.18 14.46 -16.87
N GLY A 156 -19.85 14.35 -16.82
CA GLY A 156 -18.93 15.45 -17.13
C GLY A 156 -19.07 16.65 -16.18
N LYS A 157 -19.39 16.41 -14.92
CA LYS A 157 -19.57 17.43 -13.87
C LYS A 157 -18.34 17.55 -12.98
N ALA A 158 -18.28 18.63 -12.20
CA ALA A 158 -17.28 18.79 -11.17
C ALA A 158 -17.33 17.64 -10.16
N VAL A 159 -16.19 16.98 -9.97
CA VAL A 159 -16.03 15.86 -9.04
C VAL A 159 -15.84 16.41 -7.62
N PRO A 160 -16.52 15.87 -6.60
CA PRO A 160 -16.34 16.32 -5.22
C PRO A 160 -14.90 16.06 -4.75
N ASP A 161 -14.31 17.06 -4.11
CA ASP A 161 -12.97 16.95 -3.53
C ASP A 161 -12.99 16.20 -2.18
N PHE A 162 -11.87 15.60 -1.82
CA PHE A 162 -11.71 14.87 -0.56
C PHE A 162 -10.26 14.85 -0.09
N ILE A 163 -10.08 14.47 1.17
CA ILE A 163 -8.76 14.25 1.79
C ILE A 163 -8.37 12.80 1.56
N ILE A 164 -7.17 12.58 1.04
CA ILE A 164 -6.61 11.25 0.82
C ILE A 164 -6.35 10.59 2.17
N ASP A 165 -7.02 9.48 2.44
CA ASP A 165 -6.87 8.73 3.69
C ASP A 165 -5.84 7.59 3.60
N SER A 166 -5.57 7.16 2.37
CA SER A 166 -4.73 6.02 2.07
C SER A 166 -4.19 6.07 0.64
N TYR A 167 -3.02 5.46 0.46
CA TYR A 167 -2.48 5.06 -0.83
C TYR A 167 -2.36 3.55 -0.86
N GLU A 168 -2.71 2.93 -1.98
CA GLU A 168 -2.36 1.56 -2.30
C GLU A 168 -1.40 1.56 -3.48
N ILE A 169 -0.36 0.74 -3.39
CA ILE A 169 0.51 0.41 -4.51
C ILE A 169 0.43 -1.10 -4.77
N ILE A 170 0.38 -1.47 -6.04
CA ILE A 170 0.20 -2.85 -6.49
C ILE A 170 1.43 -3.28 -7.29
N ASP A 171 1.87 -4.52 -7.10
CA ASP A 171 2.92 -5.13 -7.92
C ASP A 171 2.49 -5.20 -9.38
N MET A 172 3.37 -4.82 -10.31
CA MET A 172 3.02 -4.70 -11.72
C MET A 172 2.85 -6.05 -12.42
N GLU A 173 3.52 -7.12 -11.98
CA GLU A 173 3.26 -8.47 -12.51
C GLU A 173 1.87 -8.94 -12.07
N PHE A 174 1.53 -8.72 -10.80
CA PHE A 174 0.22 -9.03 -10.26
C PHE A 174 -0.88 -8.20 -10.94
N ALA A 175 -0.69 -6.90 -11.09
CA ALA A 175 -1.67 -6.02 -11.70
C ALA A 175 -1.95 -6.40 -13.15
N ARG A 176 -0.91 -6.66 -13.96
CA ARG A 176 -1.07 -7.09 -15.35
C ARG A 176 -1.85 -8.39 -15.48
N LYS A 177 -1.71 -9.31 -14.53
CA LYS A 177 -2.42 -10.59 -14.55
C LYS A 177 -3.89 -10.47 -14.16
N ASN A 178 -4.21 -9.56 -13.23
CA ASN A 178 -5.55 -9.50 -12.62
C ASN A 178 -6.43 -8.36 -13.16
N PHE A 179 -5.82 -7.34 -13.76
CA PHE A 179 -6.50 -6.18 -14.34
C PHE A 179 -6.20 -6.04 -15.84
N GLU A 180 -5.86 -7.16 -16.49
CA GLU A 180 -5.70 -7.19 -17.94
C GLU A 180 -7.03 -6.82 -18.60
N GLY A 181 -7.07 -5.70 -19.30
CA GLY A 181 -8.24 -5.24 -20.04
C GLY A 181 -8.72 -3.85 -19.63
N THR A 182 -8.32 -3.38 -18.45
CA THR A 182 -8.91 -2.19 -17.83
C THR A 182 -7.84 -1.15 -17.48
N LEU A 183 -6.90 -1.44 -16.56
CA LEU A 183 -5.89 -0.46 -16.12
C LEU A 183 -4.78 -0.16 -17.14
N PHE A 184 -4.60 -0.99 -18.16
CA PHE A 184 -3.44 -0.96 -19.07
C PHE A 184 -3.77 -0.53 -20.51
N TYR A 185 -4.93 0.09 -20.74
CA TYR A 185 -5.44 0.45 -22.08
C TYR A 185 -5.62 1.96 -22.25
#